data_AF-A0AAU9TJF6-F1
#
_entry.id   AF-A0AAU9TJF6-F1
#
_cell.length_a   1.000
_cell.length_b   1.000
_cell.length_c   1.000
_cell.angle_alpha   90.00
_cell.angle_beta   90.00
_cell.angle_gamma   90.00
#
_symmetry.space_group_name_H-M   'P 1'
#
loop_
_entity.id
_entity.type
_entity.pdbx_description
1 polymer ?
#
loop_
_entity_poly.entity_id
_entity_poly.type
_entity_poly.pdbx_seq_one_letter_code
_entity_poly.pdbx_strand_id
1 'polypeptide(L)'
;MLTSLELNIVSSLLNILRPLEAATKEISGNKYCTGSKVIPLVRCMLCKLKTFITNEPLVMEVQKLVLKEINKRMVAIEQVSSLAIATILDPRFKKLHFEAPLACSNAVQTIKEMMKNNLFEEKNNMESDSDSSDKVLEDFSPWSDHHKLIHRNWKSNKSEESVSDELSGYLRTRVSRLKENPLEV
;
A
#
# COMPACT_ATOMS: atom_id res chain seq x y z
N MET A 1 -41.99 8.83 -25.44
CA MET A 1 -40.80 8.25 -26.10
C MET A 1 -39.64 9.18 -25.84
N LEU A 2 -38.45 8.64 -25.52
CA LEU A 2 -37.23 9.45 -25.44
C LEU A 2 -36.80 9.87 -26.85
N THR A 3 -36.35 11.10 -26.99
CA THR A 3 -35.77 11.62 -28.22
C THR A 3 -34.37 11.04 -28.44
N SER A 4 -33.91 11.01 -29.70
CA SER A 4 -32.54 10.58 -30.04
C SER A 4 -31.47 11.40 -29.31
N LEU A 5 -31.75 12.67 -29.03
CA LEU A 5 -30.87 13.59 -28.33
C LEU A 5 -30.73 13.20 -26.85
N GLU A 6 -31.85 12.92 -26.18
CA GLU A 6 -31.86 12.43 -24.80
C GLU A 6 -31.13 11.08 -24.67
N LEU A 7 -31.31 10.17 -25.63
CA LEU A 7 -30.59 8.88 -25.64
C LEU A 7 -29.07 9.06 -25.77
N ASN A 8 -28.62 10.00 -26.60
CA ASN A 8 -27.19 10.32 -26.76
C ASN A 8 -26.59 10.93 -25.48
N ILE A 9 -27.34 11.83 -24.82
CA ILE A 9 -26.95 12.40 -23.53
C ILE A 9 -26.80 11.29 -22.49
N VAL A 10 -27.79 10.40 -22.36
CA VAL A 10 -27.75 9.29 -21.40
C VAL A 10 -26.57 8.35 -21.68
N SER A 11 -26.35 7.99 -22.94
CA SER A 11 -25.20 7.16 -23.35
C SER A 11 -23.87 7.80 -22.95
N SER A 12 -23.74 9.12 -23.13
CA SER A 12 -22.55 9.89 -22.74
C SER A 12 -22.38 9.97 -21.22
N LEU A 13 -23.46 10.14 -20.46
CA LEU A 13 -23.45 10.10 -18.99
C LEU A 13 -22.99 8.73 -18.46
N LEU A 14 -23.43 7.64 -19.09
CA LEU A 14 -22.97 6.29 -18.71
C LEU A 14 -21.44 6.16 -18.80
N ASN A 15 -20.80 6.83 -19.76
CA ASN A 15 -19.34 6.80 -19.87
C ASN A 15 -18.64 7.53 -18.71
N ILE A 16 -19.27 8.54 -18.10
CA ILE A 16 -18.80 9.17 -16.87
C ILE A 16 -19.01 8.25 -15.67
N LEU A 17 -20.14 7.55 -15.60
CA LEU A 17 -20.50 6.72 -14.44
C LEU A 17 -19.75 5.39 -14.38
N ARG A 18 -19.39 4.79 -15.54
CA ARG A 18 -18.68 3.51 -15.63
C ARG A 18 -17.38 3.44 -14.81
N PRO A 19 -16.48 4.44 -14.85
CA PRO A 19 -15.30 4.48 -13.98
C PRO A 19 -15.64 4.44 -12.48
N LEU A 20 -16.70 5.12 -12.05
CA LEU A 20 -17.13 5.11 -10.64
C LEU A 20 -17.68 3.74 -10.27
N GLU A 21 -18.55 3.17 -11.12
CA GLU A 21 -19.09 1.81 -10.93
C GLU A 21 -17.96 0.77 -10.81
N ALA A 22 -16.97 0.82 -11.70
CA ALA A 22 -15.83 -0.08 -11.68
C ALA A 22 -15.00 0.07 -10.39
N ALA A 23 -14.73 1.30 -9.95
CA ALA A 23 -14.01 1.56 -8.70
C ALA A 23 -14.80 1.06 -7.48
N THR A 24 -16.11 1.29 -7.44
CA THR A 24 -16.98 0.81 -6.36
C THR A 24 -17.03 -0.72 -6.31
N LYS A 25 -17.18 -1.38 -7.46
CA LYS A 25 -17.14 -2.85 -7.53
C LYS A 25 -15.81 -3.42 -7.01
N GLU A 26 -14.69 -2.78 -7.36
CA GLU A 26 -13.38 -3.23 -6.90
C GLU A 26 -13.18 -3.00 -5.40
N ILE A 27 -13.68 -1.90 -4.82
CA ILE A 27 -13.51 -1.66 -3.38
C ILE A 27 -14.50 -2.44 -2.51
N SER A 28 -15.65 -2.85 -3.08
CA SER A 28 -16.62 -3.70 -2.40
C SER A 28 -16.24 -5.19 -2.38
N GLY A 29 -15.05 -5.55 -2.89
CA GLY A 29 -14.52 -6.90 -2.80
C GLY A 29 -14.19 -7.31 -1.36
N ASN A 30 -14.37 -8.59 -1.03
CA ASN A 30 -14.01 -9.16 0.28
C ASN A 30 -13.04 -10.34 0.19
N LYS A 31 -12.65 -10.75 -1.03
CA LYS A 31 -11.74 -11.88 -1.29
C LYS A 31 -10.28 -11.46 -1.47
N TYR A 32 -9.98 -10.17 -1.34
CA TYR A 32 -8.64 -9.61 -1.53
C TYR A 32 -8.47 -8.35 -0.69
N CYS A 33 -7.22 -7.95 -0.45
CA CYS A 33 -6.93 -6.67 0.19
C CYS A 33 -7.42 -5.51 -0.68
N THR A 34 -8.42 -4.78 -0.18
CA THR A 34 -8.99 -3.59 -0.83
C THR A 34 -8.25 -2.32 -0.44
N GLY A 35 -7.69 -2.26 0.77
CA GLY A 35 -6.98 -1.09 1.30
C GLY A 35 -5.81 -0.64 0.42
N SER A 36 -4.99 -1.59 -0.07
CA SER A 36 -3.85 -1.29 -0.95
C SER A 36 -4.24 -0.83 -2.36
N LYS A 37 -5.51 -1.05 -2.76
CA LYS A 37 -6.03 -0.64 -4.07
C LYS A 37 -6.64 0.76 -4.05
N VAL A 38 -6.94 1.33 -2.89
CA VAL A 38 -7.67 2.60 -2.78
C VAL A 38 -6.95 3.73 -3.54
N ILE A 39 -5.68 3.98 -3.23
CA ILE A 39 -4.89 5.05 -3.88
C ILE A 39 -4.77 4.80 -5.40
N PRO A 40 -4.35 3.61 -5.88
CA PRO A 40 -4.34 3.29 -7.31
C PRO A 40 -5.70 3.47 -8.00
N LEU A 41 -6.79 3.07 -7.35
CA LEU A 41 -8.15 3.15 -7.93
C LEU A 41 -8.61 4.59 -8.07
N VAL A 42 -8.45 5.41 -7.04
CA VAL A 42 -8.77 6.83 -7.09
C VAL A 42 -7.98 7.50 -8.21
N ARG A 43 -6.69 7.21 -8.32
CA ARG A 43 -5.82 7.75 -9.38
C ARG A 43 -6.29 7.35 -10.77
N CYS A 44 -6.47 6.05 -11.02
CA CYS A 44 -6.90 5.53 -12.31
C CYS A 44 -8.31 6.03 -12.71
N MET A 45 -9.23 6.13 -11.74
CA MET A 45 -10.57 6.68 -11.94
C MET A 45 -10.51 8.15 -12.35
N LEU A 46 -9.74 8.98 -11.62
CA LEU A 46 -9.55 10.39 -11.97
C LEU A 46 -8.91 10.57 -13.34
N CYS A 47 -7.92 9.75 -13.70
CA CYS A 47 -7.33 9.77 -15.05
C CYS A 47 -8.40 9.53 -16.12
N LYS A 48 -9.20 8.46 -15.98
CA LYS A 48 -10.27 8.16 -16.95
C LYS A 48 -11.30 9.28 -17.08
N LEU A 49 -11.71 9.87 -15.95
CA LEU A 49 -12.65 10.98 -15.93
C LEU A 49 -12.08 12.26 -16.54
N LYS A 50 -10.78 12.54 -16.36
CA LYS A 50 -10.11 13.71 -16.96
C LYS A 50 -9.87 13.54 -18.46
N THR A 51 -9.65 12.32 -18.94
CA THR A 51 -9.44 12.03 -20.37
C THR A 51 -10.75 11.90 -21.16
N PHE A 52 -11.90 11.89 -20.50
CA PHE A 52 -13.19 11.82 -21.17
C PHE A 52 -13.48 13.15 -21.90
N ILE A 53 -13.80 13.05 -23.18
CA ILE A 53 -14.11 14.20 -24.05
C ILE A 53 -15.55 14.04 -24.55
N THR A 54 -16.33 15.10 -24.44
CA THR A 54 -17.70 15.18 -24.95
C THR A 54 -18.00 16.61 -25.39
N ASN A 55 -18.87 16.76 -26.38
CA ASN A 55 -19.33 18.05 -26.89
C ASN A 55 -20.70 18.45 -26.31
N GLU A 56 -21.31 17.60 -25.49
CA GLU A 56 -22.62 17.84 -24.89
C GLU A 56 -22.51 18.70 -23.61
N PRO A 57 -23.07 19.93 -23.57
CA PRO A 57 -22.87 20.86 -22.45
C PRO A 57 -23.30 20.29 -21.09
N LEU A 58 -24.44 19.60 -21.02
CA LEU A 58 -24.93 18.98 -19.79
C LEU A 58 -23.95 17.91 -19.28
N VAL A 59 -23.38 17.12 -20.17
CA VAL A 59 -22.44 16.05 -19.82
C VAL A 59 -21.11 16.64 -19.34
N MET A 60 -20.65 17.74 -19.94
CA MET A 60 -19.47 18.47 -19.47
C MET A 60 -19.68 19.06 -18.07
N GLU A 61 -20.87 19.58 -17.78
CA GLU A 61 -21.21 20.08 -16.45
C GLU A 61 -21.18 18.95 -15.40
N VAL A 62 -21.80 17.81 -15.71
CA VAL A 62 -21.76 16.63 -14.85
C VAL A 62 -20.32 16.15 -14.62
N GLN A 63 -19.49 16.10 -15.67
CA GLN A 63 -18.08 15.73 -15.55
C GLN A 63 -17.33 16.66 -14.59
N LYS A 64 -17.53 17.98 -14.71
CA LYS A 64 -16.92 18.98 -13.81
C LYS A 64 -17.38 18.79 -12.37
N LEU A 65 -18.68 18.58 -12.13
CA LEU A 65 -19.24 18.34 -10.81
C LEU A 65 -18.70 17.05 -10.17
N VAL A 66 -18.63 15.96 -10.95
CA VAL A 66 -18.07 14.68 -10.50
C VAL A 66 -16.61 14.84 -10.12
N LEU A 67 -15.79 15.47 -10.96
CA LEU A 67 -14.38 15.73 -10.65
C LEU A 67 -14.22 16.60 -9.40
N LYS A 68 -15.04 17.64 -9.25
CA LYS A 68 -15.05 18.51 -8.06
C LYS A 68 -15.36 17.72 -6.79
N GLU A 69 -16.40 16.90 -6.79
CA GLU A 69 -16.80 16.12 -5.62
C GLU A 69 -15.81 15.00 -5.27
N ILE A 70 -15.22 14.35 -6.29
CA ILE A 70 -14.17 13.35 -6.06
C ILE A 70 -12.95 14.02 -5.43
N ASN A 71 -12.47 15.13 -5.99
CA ASN A 71 -11.33 15.85 -5.42
C ASN A 71 -11.64 16.30 -3.99
N LYS A 72 -12.83 16.88 -3.73
CA LYS A 72 -13.23 17.30 -2.39
C LYS A 72 -13.15 16.17 -1.35
N ARG A 73 -13.56 14.95 -1.71
CA ARG A 73 -13.64 13.82 -0.77
C ARG A 73 -12.35 13.00 -0.70
N MET A 74 -11.57 12.98 -1.78
CA MET A 74 -10.41 12.09 -1.94
C MET A 74 -9.05 12.82 -1.95
N VAL A 75 -9.01 14.15 -1.77
CA VAL A 75 -7.76 14.93 -1.82
C VAL A 75 -6.69 14.43 -0.83
N ALA A 76 -7.12 13.97 0.34
CA ALA A 76 -6.24 13.55 1.42
C ALA A 76 -6.08 12.02 1.51
N ILE A 77 -6.50 11.26 0.50
CA ILE A 77 -6.50 9.79 0.57
C ILE A 77 -5.08 9.22 0.74
N GLU A 78 -4.07 9.88 0.17
CA GLU A 78 -2.66 9.51 0.33
C GLU A 78 -2.11 9.85 1.72
N GLN A 79 -2.76 10.74 2.47
CA GLN A 79 -2.38 11.09 3.85
C GLN A 79 -2.94 10.11 4.88
N VAL A 80 -3.89 9.26 4.48
CA VAL A 80 -4.41 8.21 5.35
C VAL A 80 -3.34 7.13 5.51
N SER A 81 -2.66 7.14 6.65
CA SER A 81 -1.50 6.29 6.94
C SER A 81 -1.74 4.81 6.61
N SER A 82 -2.87 4.23 7.04
CA SER A 82 -3.18 2.82 6.78
C SER A 82 -3.29 2.49 5.28
N LEU A 83 -3.90 3.37 4.49
CA LEU A 83 -4.04 3.20 3.04
C LEU A 83 -2.71 3.40 2.32
N ALA A 84 -1.94 4.40 2.74
CA ALA A 84 -0.63 4.69 2.17
C ALA A 84 0.36 3.55 2.43
N ILE A 85 0.43 3.07 3.68
CA ILE A 85 1.26 1.93 4.07
C ILE A 85 0.83 0.67 3.30
N ALA A 86 -0.47 0.34 3.29
CA ALA A 86 -0.97 -0.83 2.57
C ALA A 86 -0.65 -0.77 1.07
N THR A 87 -0.71 0.42 0.46
CA THR A 87 -0.39 0.61 -0.97
C THR A 87 1.10 0.45 -1.22
N ILE A 88 1.97 0.99 -0.36
CA ILE A 88 3.42 0.89 -0.49
C ILE A 88 3.91 -0.55 -0.33
N LEU A 89 3.34 -1.28 0.64
CA LEU A 89 3.68 -2.67 0.91
C LEU A 89 3.06 -3.66 -0.09
N ASP A 90 2.14 -3.20 -0.95
CA ASP A 90 1.61 -4.05 -2.03
C ASP A 90 2.58 -4.04 -3.22
N PRO A 91 3.15 -5.19 -3.60
CA PRO A 91 4.18 -5.26 -4.63
C PRO A 91 3.67 -4.87 -6.02
N ARG A 92 2.34 -4.85 -6.23
CA ARG A 92 1.70 -4.45 -7.48
C ARG A 92 1.68 -2.94 -7.68
N PHE A 93 1.79 -2.15 -6.61
CA PHE A 93 1.61 -0.70 -6.65
C PHE A 93 2.81 0.08 -6.13
N LYS A 94 3.32 -0.26 -4.94
CA LYS A 94 4.44 0.43 -4.28
C LYS A 94 4.22 1.96 -4.28
N LYS A 95 5.16 2.73 -4.84
CA LYS A 95 5.10 4.20 -4.94
C LYS A 95 4.40 4.72 -6.20
N LEU A 96 4.02 3.84 -7.13
CA LEU A 96 3.70 4.21 -8.52
C LEU A 96 2.53 5.20 -8.64
N HIS A 97 1.53 5.08 -7.77
CA HIS A 97 0.27 5.82 -7.87
C HIS A 97 0.17 7.02 -6.93
N PHE A 98 1.25 7.36 -6.21
CA PHE A 98 1.28 8.55 -5.36
C PHE A 98 1.49 9.81 -6.19
N GLU A 99 0.63 10.80 -6.01
CA GLU A 99 0.79 12.14 -6.57
C GLU A 99 1.45 13.11 -5.59
N ALA A 100 1.34 12.89 -4.27
CA ALA A 100 1.93 13.73 -3.24
C ALA A 100 3.25 13.10 -2.74
N PRO A 101 4.43 13.60 -3.17
CA PRO A 101 5.71 13.02 -2.78
C PRO A 101 5.94 13.03 -1.26
N LEU A 102 5.43 14.06 -0.59
CA LEU A 102 5.47 14.16 0.87
C LEU A 102 4.67 13.05 1.55
N ALA A 103 3.45 12.75 1.05
CA ALA A 103 2.62 11.67 1.59
C ALA A 103 3.32 10.31 1.43
N CYS A 104 3.89 10.06 0.25
CA CYS A 104 4.67 8.86 0.00
C CYS A 104 5.89 8.76 0.92
N SER A 105 6.64 9.85 1.10
CA SER A 105 7.82 9.88 1.98
C SER A 105 7.43 9.62 3.44
N ASN A 106 6.37 10.26 3.92
CA ASN A 106 5.86 10.07 5.27
C ASN A 106 5.46 8.62 5.50
N ALA A 107 4.73 8.00 4.57
CA ALA A 107 4.32 6.61 4.69
C ALA A 107 5.52 5.63 4.67
N VAL A 108 6.54 5.88 3.84
CA VAL A 108 7.81 5.11 3.90
C VAL A 108 8.48 5.27 5.25
N GLN A 109 8.55 6.50 5.78
CA GLN A 109 9.16 6.77 7.08
C GLN A 109 8.41 6.06 8.21
N THR A 110 7.07 6.09 8.20
CA THR A 110 6.24 5.34 9.16
C THR A 110 6.51 3.84 9.08
N ILE A 111 6.67 3.27 7.88
CA ILE A 111 7.03 1.84 7.74
C ILE A 111 8.39 1.56 8.39
N LYS A 112 9.40 2.42 8.16
CA LYS A 112 10.72 2.26 8.78
C LYS A 112 10.64 2.30 10.30
N GLU A 113 9.85 3.22 10.85
CA GLU A 113 9.63 3.34 12.30
C GLU A 113 8.92 2.11 12.86
N MET A 114 7.91 1.58 12.18
CA MET A 114 7.23 0.34 12.58
C MET A 114 8.18 -0.87 12.57
N MET A 115 8.99 -1.02 11.52
CA MET A 115 10.00 -2.08 11.44
C MET A 115 11.02 -1.95 12.57
N LYS A 116 11.46 -0.72 12.86
CA LYS A 116 12.40 -0.42 13.96
C LYS A 116 11.81 -0.81 15.32
N ASN A 117 10.57 -0.42 15.61
CA ASN A 117 9.92 -0.71 16.89
C ASN A 117 9.73 -2.22 17.12
N ASN A 118 9.30 -2.97 16.10
CA ASN A 118 9.18 -4.42 16.18
C ASN A 118 10.50 -5.11 16.56
N LEU A 119 11.65 -4.60 16.09
CA LEU A 119 12.96 -5.15 16.45
C LEU A 119 13.36 -4.87 17.90
N PHE A 120 12.93 -3.74 18.47
CA PHE A 120 13.15 -3.46 19.89
C PHE A 120 12.26 -4.34 20.78
N GLU A 121 11.01 -4.57 20.38
CA GLU A 121 10.09 -5.48 21.10
C GLU A 121 10.58 -6.94 21.07
N GLU A 122 11.09 -7.42 19.92
CA GLU A 122 11.74 -8.74 19.83
C GLU A 122 12.96 -8.86 20.74
N LYS A 123 13.76 -7.80 20.88
CA LYS A 123 14.94 -7.79 21.77
C LYS A 123 14.54 -7.89 23.25
N ASN A 124 13.50 -7.17 23.66
CA ASN A 124 13.04 -7.13 25.05
C ASN A 124 12.33 -8.44 25.47
N ASN A 125 11.57 -9.08 24.57
CA ASN A 125 10.91 -10.35 24.88
C ASN A 125 11.90 -11.53 24.97
N MET A 126 13.02 -11.51 24.24
CA MET A 126 14.06 -12.55 24.37
C MET A 126 14.92 -12.44 25.64
N GLU A 127 14.86 -11.32 26.36
CA GLU A 127 15.54 -11.17 27.67
C GLU A 127 14.69 -11.70 28.85
N SER A 128 13.41 -12.04 28.61
CA SER A 128 12.51 -12.53 29.66
C SER A 128 12.35 -14.06 29.69
N ASP A 129 12.83 -14.78 28.67
CA ASP A 129 12.63 -16.24 28.53
C ASP A 129 13.88 -17.07 28.88
N SER A 130 14.90 -16.46 29.48
CA SER A 130 16.15 -17.11 29.86
C SER A 130 16.31 -17.36 31.36
N ASP A 131 15.23 -17.60 32.11
CA ASP A 131 15.35 -17.84 33.57
C ASP A 131 14.48 -18.95 34.17
N SER A 132 13.93 -19.88 33.36
CA SER A 132 13.24 -21.05 33.94
C SER A 132 13.18 -22.30 33.06
N SER A 133 14.29 -22.69 32.45
CA SER A 133 14.61 -24.10 32.22
C SER A 133 16.06 -24.18 31.76
N ASP A 134 16.95 -24.63 32.65
CA ASP A 134 17.82 -25.76 32.33
C ASP A 134 18.72 -26.05 33.52
N LYS A 135 18.38 -27.14 34.21
CA LYS A 135 19.31 -27.82 35.10
C LYS A 135 20.47 -28.35 34.24
N VAL A 136 21.60 -27.66 34.33
CA VAL A 136 22.97 -28.21 34.33
C VAL A 136 23.15 -29.51 33.55
N LEU A 137 23.48 -29.37 32.27
CA LEU A 137 24.47 -30.23 31.63
C LEU A 137 25.51 -29.28 31.03
N GLU A 138 26.71 -29.25 31.61
CA GLU A 138 27.86 -28.55 31.03
C GLU A 138 28.14 -29.16 29.66
N ASP A 139 27.61 -28.51 28.63
CA ASP A 139 27.74 -28.95 27.25
C ASP A 139 29.18 -28.63 26.80
N PHE A 140 30.05 -29.65 26.84
CA PHE A 140 31.41 -29.66 26.27
C PHE A 140 31.43 -29.52 24.73
N SER A 141 30.40 -28.89 24.16
CA SER A 141 30.30 -28.62 22.74
C SER A 141 31.33 -27.54 22.37
N PRO A 142 32.31 -27.84 21.49
CA PRO A 142 33.29 -26.87 20.98
C PRO A 142 32.62 -25.68 20.27
N TRP A 143 31.35 -25.83 19.91
CA TRP A 143 30.55 -24.85 19.20
C TRP A 143 29.78 -23.93 20.12
N SER A 144 29.83 -24.10 21.45
CA SER A 144 29.13 -23.20 22.39
C SER A 144 29.54 -21.74 22.20
N ASP A 145 30.83 -21.47 21.98
CA ASP A 145 31.33 -20.13 21.68
C ASP A 145 30.98 -19.67 20.25
N HIS A 146 30.84 -20.59 19.30
CA HIS A 146 30.33 -20.29 17.96
C HIS A 146 28.86 -19.88 17.98
N HIS A 147 28.02 -20.56 18.78
CA HIS A 147 26.61 -20.17 18.96
C HIS A 147 26.52 -18.79 19.63
N LYS A 148 27.35 -18.50 20.64
CA LYS A 148 27.45 -17.15 21.24
C LYS A 148 27.89 -16.10 20.21
N LEU A 149 28.86 -16.43 19.36
CA LEU A 149 29.31 -15.55 18.27
C LEU A 149 28.22 -15.33 17.22
N ILE A 150 27.47 -16.36 16.82
CA ILE A 150 26.32 -16.25 15.93
C ILE A 150 25.27 -15.33 16.55
N HIS A 151 24.88 -15.53 17.80
CA HIS A 151 23.91 -14.68 18.48
C HIS A 151 24.39 -13.22 18.59
N ARG A 152 25.69 -13.00 18.87
CA ARG A 152 26.27 -11.65 18.95
C ARG A 152 26.34 -10.97 17.57
N ASN A 153 26.72 -11.72 16.54
CA ASN A 153 26.82 -11.23 15.18
C ASN A 153 25.43 -10.99 14.56
N TRP A 154 24.45 -11.85 14.85
CA TRP A 154 23.04 -11.65 14.53
C TRP A 154 22.49 -10.36 15.16
N LYS A 155 22.76 -10.11 16.45
CA LYS A 155 22.39 -8.87 17.14
C LYS A 155 23.05 -7.63 16.52
N SER A 156 24.27 -7.77 16.00
CA SER A 156 25.03 -6.68 15.36
C SER A 156 24.62 -6.40 13.91
N ASN A 157 24.23 -7.43 13.14
CA ASN A 157 23.79 -7.29 11.74
C ASN A 157 22.34 -6.79 11.62
N LYS A 158 21.48 -7.02 12.63
CA LYS A 158 20.12 -6.45 12.70
C LYS A 158 20.14 -4.96 13.12
N SER A 159 21.11 -4.19 12.62
CA SER A 159 21.30 -2.76 12.89
C SER A 159 20.36 -1.90 12.03
N GLU A 160 20.26 -0.60 12.35
CA GLU A 160 19.39 0.36 11.67
C GLU A 160 19.62 0.47 10.15
N GLU A 161 20.85 0.18 9.69
CA GLU A 161 21.21 0.15 8.27
C GLU A 161 20.52 -1.00 7.53
N SER A 162 20.53 -2.22 8.09
CA SER A 162 19.97 -3.42 7.44
C SER A 162 18.47 -3.29 7.16
N VAL A 163 17.71 -2.67 8.07
CA VAL A 163 16.24 -2.49 7.94
C VAL A 163 15.92 -1.45 6.87
N SER A 164 16.69 -0.36 6.85
CA SER A 164 16.55 0.66 5.81
C SER A 164 16.92 0.11 4.44
N ASP A 165 17.90 -0.80 4.38
CA ASP A 165 18.37 -1.43 3.15
C ASP A 165 17.36 -2.44 2.58
N GLU A 166 16.72 -3.25 3.42
CA GLU A 166 15.68 -4.20 2.99
C GLU A 166 14.46 -3.48 2.38
N LEU A 167 13.91 -2.49 3.09
CA LEU A 167 12.77 -1.73 2.58
C LEU A 167 13.15 -0.97 1.30
N SER A 168 14.35 -0.37 1.28
CA SER A 168 14.84 0.32 0.08
C SER A 168 15.05 -0.63 -1.09
N GLY A 169 15.53 -1.86 -0.83
CA GLY A 169 15.67 -2.94 -1.81
C GLY A 169 14.32 -3.34 -2.39
N TYR A 170 13.35 -3.65 -1.54
CA TYR A 170 11.98 -3.97 -1.94
C TYR A 170 11.34 -2.87 -2.82
N LEU A 171 11.50 -1.61 -2.43
CA LEU A 171 10.92 -0.47 -3.17
C LEU A 171 11.58 -0.23 -4.54
N ARG A 172 12.79 -0.76 -4.76
CA ARG A 172 13.50 -0.69 -6.05
C ARG A 172 13.18 -1.85 -6.99
N THR A 173 12.66 -2.97 -6.49
CA THR A 173 12.29 -4.09 -7.37
C THR A 173 11.10 -3.72 -8.26
N ARG A 174 10.97 -4.39 -9.41
CA ARG A 174 9.84 -4.14 -10.34
C ARG A 174 8.49 -4.41 -9.66
N VAL A 175 7.46 -3.72 -10.13
CA VAL A 175 6.09 -3.98 -9.68
C VAL A 175 5.58 -5.30 -10.25
N SER A 176 4.81 -6.03 -9.43
CA SER A 176 4.21 -7.32 -9.77
C SER A 176 2.94 -7.15 -10.62
N ARG A 177 2.42 -8.24 -11.18
CA ARG A 177 1.22 -8.16 -12.03
C ARG A 177 -0.02 -7.93 -11.18
N LEU A 178 -0.97 -7.14 -11.70
CA LEU A 178 -2.20 -6.79 -10.96
C LEU A 178 -3.03 -8.01 -10.50
N LYS A 179 -2.98 -9.11 -11.27
CA LYS A 179 -3.73 -10.35 -11.01
C LYS A 179 -3.06 -11.30 -10.00
N GLU A 180 -1.81 -11.06 -9.64
CA GLU A 180 -1.07 -11.91 -8.69
C GLU A 180 -1.55 -11.65 -7.25
N ASN A 181 -1.43 -12.68 -6.41
CA ASN A 181 -1.72 -12.56 -4.98
C ASN A 181 -0.58 -11.75 -4.33
N PRO A 182 -0.83 -10.57 -3.74
CA PRO A 182 0.23 -9.73 -3.19
C PRO A 182 0.99 -10.35 -2.01
N LEU A 183 0.49 -11.45 -1.44
CA LEU A 183 1.12 -12.16 -0.32
C LEU A 183 2.01 -13.35 -0.75
N GLU A 184 2.00 -13.69 -2.04
CA GLU A 184 2.72 -14.86 -2.59
C GLU A 184 3.82 -14.46 -3.58
N VAL A 185 4.17 -13.17 -3.65
CA VAL A 185 5.13 -12.62 -4.62
C VAL A 185 6.46 -12.27 -3.96
#